data_AF-A0A534U8N1-F1
#
_entry.id   AF-A0A534U8N1-F1
#
_cell.length_a   1.000
_cell.length_b   1.000
_cell.length_c   1.000
_cell.angle_alpha   90.00
_cell.angle_beta   90.00
_cell.angle_gamma   90.00
#
_symmetry.space_group_name_H-M   'P 1'
#
loop_
_entity.id
_entity.type
_entity.pdbx_description
1 polymer ?
#
loop_
_entity_poly.entity_id
_entity_poly.type
_entity_poly.pdbx_seq_one_letter_code
_entity_poly.pdbx_strand_id
1 'polypeptide(L)'
;MIPFKKTSFCKLVRCFLLIGLVVVGTAHHARETSAQTIVSQTSSQLILRSTFENLVRGFIPAGSPPAMRIKSGQTVQIETFSHHGFVEDPVAFFNSHGIPADKVRI
;
A
#
# COMPACT_ATOMS: atom_id res chain seq x y z
N MET A 1 -42.61 -43.27 -51.92
CA MET A 1 -42.26 -44.29 -50.91
C MET A 1 -41.49 -43.60 -49.79
N ILE A 2 -42.00 -43.77 -48.56
CA ILE A 2 -41.55 -43.36 -47.20
C ILE A 2 -40.20 -44.08 -46.85
N PRO A 3 -39.37 -43.82 -45.79
CA PRO A 3 -39.06 -42.66 -44.90
C PRO A 3 -37.55 -42.41 -44.58
N PHE A 4 -37.26 -41.25 -43.95
CA PHE A 4 -36.50 -40.99 -42.67
C PHE A 4 -35.38 -41.95 -42.19
N LYS A 5 -34.19 -41.42 -41.83
CA LYS A 5 -33.46 -41.87 -40.63
C LYS A 5 -32.48 -40.84 -40.03
N LYS A 6 -32.72 -40.54 -38.74
CA LYS A 6 -31.85 -39.82 -37.80
C LYS A 6 -30.66 -40.68 -37.35
N THR A 7 -29.70 -39.99 -36.73
CA THR A 7 -28.71 -40.41 -35.70
C THR A 7 -27.42 -41.13 -36.11
N SER A 8 -26.29 -40.48 -35.79
CA SER A 8 -25.21 -41.14 -35.03
C SER A 8 -24.48 -40.16 -34.11
N PHE A 9 -25.28 -39.64 -33.17
CA PHE A 9 -24.93 -38.84 -31.99
C PHE A 9 -24.13 -39.65 -30.93
N CYS A 10 -23.45 -40.74 -31.33
CA CYS A 10 -22.95 -41.79 -30.43
C CYS A 10 -21.41 -41.90 -30.37
N LYS A 11 -20.64 -41.07 -31.10
CA LYS A 11 -19.19 -41.27 -31.25
C LYS A 11 -18.26 -40.36 -30.45
N LEU A 12 -18.72 -39.30 -29.80
CA LEU A 12 -17.80 -38.44 -29.03
C LEU A 12 -18.19 -38.17 -27.58
N VAL A 13 -19.21 -38.87 -27.06
CA VAL A 13 -19.42 -39.02 -25.62
C VAL A 13 -18.34 -39.93 -25.00
N ARG A 14 -17.55 -40.64 -25.83
CA ARG A 14 -16.45 -41.52 -25.41
C ARG A 14 -15.07 -40.87 -25.29
N CYS A 15 -14.85 -39.65 -25.79
CA CYS A 15 -13.58 -38.93 -25.55
C CYS A 15 -13.58 -38.17 -24.22
N PHE A 16 -14.76 -37.78 -23.71
CA PHE A 16 -14.87 -37.02 -22.47
C PHE A 16 -14.61 -37.85 -21.21
N LEU A 17 -14.65 -39.18 -21.29
CA LEU A 17 -14.55 -40.04 -20.11
C LEU A 17 -13.10 -40.46 -19.75
N LEU A 18 -12.10 -40.13 -20.58
CA LEU A 18 -10.69 -40.49 -20.33
C LEU A 18 -9.78 -39.31 -19.98
N ILE A 19 -10.24 -38.06 -20.13
CA ILE A 19 -9.45 -36.87 -19.75
C ILE A 19 -9.88 -36.36 -18.35
N GLY A 20 -11.07 -36.75 -17.87
CA GLY A 20 -11.63 -36.33 -16.59
C GLY A 20 -10.97 -36.90 -15.33
N LEU A 21 -9.96 -37.77 -15.43
CA LEU A 21 -9.33 -38.42 -14.27
C LEU A 21 -7.94 -37.86 -13.89
N VAL A 22 -7.39 -36.90 -14.65
CA VAL A 22 -6.04 -36.34 -14.38
C VAL A 22 -6.08 -34.96 -13.70
N VAL A 23 -7.24 -34.29 -13.63
CA VAL A 23 -7.33 -32.92 -13.08
C VAL A 23 -7.72 -32.87 -11.59
N VAL A 24 -7.92 -34.01 -10.94
CA VAL A 24 -8.40 -34.08 -9.52
C VAL A 24 -7.27 -33.92 -8.48
N GLY A 25 -6.04 -33.62 -8.90
CA GLY A 25 -4.85 -33.65 -8.03
C GLY A 25 -4.25 -32.31 -7.55
N THR A 26 -4.77 -31.14 -7.92
CA THR A 26 -4.13 -29.83 -7.58
C THR A 26 -5.05 -28.82 -6.90
N ALA A 27 -6.11 -29.25 -6.22
CA ALA A 27 -7.12 -28.36 -5.63
C ALA A 27 -6.89 -28.00 -4.15
N HIS A 28 -5.65 -27.94 -3.65
CA HIS A 28 -5.37 -27.57 -2.26
C HIS A 28 -4.13 -26.65 -2.10
N HIS A 29 -4.06 -25.54 -2.82
CA HIS A 29 -3.39 -24.34 -2.30
C HIS A 29 -3.83 -23.11 -3.10
N ALA A 30 -3.80 -21.96 -2.43
CA ALA A 30 -4.17 -20.63 -2.94
C ALA A 30 -5.68 -20.31 -2.94
N ARG A 31 -6.25 -20.27 -1.74
CA ARG A 31 -7.46 -19.47 -1.47
C ARG A 31 -7.16 -18.48 -0.37
N GLU A 32 -6.29 -17.51 -0.64
CA GLU A 32 -6.02 -16.38 0.27
C GLU A 32 -5.36 -15.23 -0.52
N THR A 33 -6.08 -14.64 -1.46
CA THR A 33 -5.67 -13.36 -2.07
C THR A 33 -6.91 -12.56 -2.48
N SER A 34 -7.63 -12.03 -1.50
CA SER A 34 -8.72 -11.06 -1.74
C SER A 34 -9.00 -10.17 -0.53
N ALA A 35 -7.97 -9.77 0.23
CA ALA A 35 -8.13 -8.89 1.39
C ALA A 35 -7.27 -7.62 1.34
N GLN A 36 -6.73 -7.23 0.18
CA GLN A 36 -6.01 -5.96 0.03
C GLN A 36 -6.40 -5.27 -1.27
N THR A 37 -7.66 -4.83 -1.37
CA THR A 37 -8.08 -3.89 -2.42
C THR A 37 -9.04 -2.83 -1.87
N ILE A 38 -8.90 -2.45 -0.60
CA ILE A 38 -9.59 -1.29 -0.01
C ILE A 38 -8.62 -0.40 0.78
N VAL A 39 -7.44 -0.06 0.27
CA VAL A 39 -6.74 1.17 0.72
C VAL A 39 -5.86 1.70 -0.43
N SER A 40 -6.50 2.18 -1.48
CA SER A 40 -5.86 3.17 -2.36
C SER A 40 -6.90 4.21 -2.76
N GLN A 41 -7.63 4.71 -1.77
CA GLN A 41 -8.21 6.03 -1.91
C GLN A 41 -7.07 7.01 -1.73
N THR A 42 -6.77 7.76 -2.79
CA THR A 42 -5.82 8.85 -2.84
C THR A 42 -6.28 9.98 -1.92
N SER A 43 -6.32 9.75 -0.60
CA SER A 43 -6.43 10.85 0.35
C SER A 43 -5.14 11.63 0.22
N SER A 44 -5.22 12.91 -0.16
CA SER A 44 -4.07 13.81 -0.14
C SER A 44 -3.35 13.64 1.19
N GLN A 45 -2.09 13.23 1.15
CA GLN A 45 -1.31 12.96 2.34
C GLN A 45 -1.23 14.23 3.19
N LEU A 46 -1.80 14.20 4.39
CA LEU A 46 -1.75 15.33 5.30
C LEU A 46 -0.38 15.32 5.99
N ILE A 47 0.38 16.39 5.80
CA ILE A 47 1.74 16.50 6.35
C ILE A 47 1.78 17.69 7.32
N LEU A 48 2.10 17.41 8.58
CA LEU A 48 2.47 18.43 9.55
C LEU A 48 3.99 18.61 9.49
N ARG A 49 4.42 19.72 8.88
CA ARG A 49 5.84 20.09 8.79
C ARG A 49 6.34 20.53 10.16
N SER A 50 7.59 20.18 10.48
CA SER A 50 8.27 20.75 11.65
C SER A 50 8.72 22.18 11.33
N THR A 51 8.19 23.16 12.06
CA THR A 51 8.57 24.58 11.93
C THR A 51 8.86 25.16 13.30
N PHE A 52 9.58 26.29 13.37
CA PHE A 52 9.91 26.92 14.65
C PHE A 52 8.68 27.31 15.48
N GLU A 53 7.54 27.54 14.82
CA GLU A 53 6.29 27.93 15.47
C GLU A 53 5.56 26.76 16.13
N ASN A 54 5.80 25.52 15.68
CA ASN A 54 5.09 24.33 16.15
C ASN A 54 5.98 23.29 16.87
N LEU A 55 7.27 23.58 17.01
CA LEU A 55 8.22 22.77 17.76
C LEU A 55 8.34 23.25 19.21
N VAL A 56 8.35 22.28 20.13
CA VAL A 56 8.69 22.51 21.53
C VAL A 56 9.67 21.43 21.98
N ARG A 57 10.66 21.82 22.79
CA ARG A 57 11.69 20.91 23.31
C ARG A 57 11.68 20.89 24.83
N GLY A 58 11.64 19.69 25.40
CA GLY A 58 11.88 19.46 26.83
C GLY A 58 10.68 19.66 27.76
N PHE A 59 9.53 20.11 27.26
CA PHE A 59 8.29 20.20 28.02
C PHE A 59 7.07 20.35 27.09
N ILE A 60 5.86 20.26 27.64
CA ILE A 60 4.59 20.50 26.92
C ILE A 60 3.92 21.75 27.52
N PRO A 61 3.90 22.89 26.82
CA PRO A 61 3.27 24.11 27.30
C PRO A 61 1.75 23.93 27.46
N ALA A 62 1.24 24.32 28.62
CA ALA A 62 -0.19 24.39 28.84
C ALA A 62 -0.79 25.54 28.02
N GLY A 63 -1.90 25.27 27.34
CA GLY A 63 -2.65 26.30 26.59
C GLY A 63 -2.12 26.63 25.20
N SER A 64 -1.10 25.92 24.70
CA SER A 64 -0.67 26.09 23.31
C SER A 64 -1.80 25.76 22.33
N PRO A 65 -1.97 26.56 21.26
CA PRO A 65 -2.96 26.26 20.24
C PRO A 65 -2.59 24.96 19.50
N PRO A 66 -3.59 24.24 18.94
CA PRO A 66 -3.30 23.06 18.12
C PRO A 66 -2.48 23.42 16.88
N ALA A 67 -1.41 22.67 16.61
CA ALA A 67 -0.62 22.82 15.38
C ALA A 67 -1.38 22.37 14.11
N MET A 68 -2.34 21.45 14.27
CA MET A 68 -3.20 20.95 13.19
C MET A 68 -4.49 20.36 13.78
N ARG A 69 -5.61 20.45 13.06
CA ARG A 69 -6.87 19.76 13.38
C ARG A 69 -7.20 18.75 12.29
N ILE A 70 -7.60 17.54 12.67
CA ILE A 70 -7.93 16.44 11.76
C ILE A 70 -9.26 15.78 12.13
N LYS A 71 -9.84 15.05 11.18
CA LYS A 71 -10.99 14.17 11.36
C LYS A 71 -10.51 12.78 11.77
N SER A 72 -11.36 12.05 12.50
CA SER A 72 -11.10 10.65 12.84
C SER A 72 -10.89 9.80 11.58
N GLY A 73 -9.94 8.87 11.64
CA GLY A 73 -9.56 8.00 10.52
C GLY A 73 -8.60 8.63 9.50
N GLN A 74 -8.21 9.90 9.66
CA GLN A 74 -7.18 10.49 8.81
C GLN A 74 -5.77 10.05 9.24
N THR A 75 -4.94 9.68 8.27
CA THR A 75 -3.50 9.46 8.46
C THR A 75 -2.74 10.76 8.26
N VAL A 76 -1.80 11.06 9.17
CA VAL A 76 -0.96 12.25 9.12
C VAL A 76 0.51 11.83 9.17
N GLN A 77 1.31 12.37 8.26
CA GLN A 77 2.77 12.34 8.40
C GLN A 77 3.19 13.54 9.25
N ILE A 78 3.83 13.28 10.38
CA ILE A 78 4.39 14.31 11.25
C ILE A 78 5.90 14.28 11.08
N GLU A 79 6.47 15.39 10.61
CA GLU A 79 7.92 15.54 10.62
C GLU A 79 8.39 15.87 12.02
N THR A 80 9.54 15.34 12.42
CA THR A 80 10.11 15.55 13.75
C THR A 80 11.61 15.76 13.65
N PHE A 81 12.17 16.45 14.64
CA PHE A 81 13.60 16.56 14.84
C PHE A 81 14.05 15.72 16.03
N SER A 82 15.23 15.11 15.89
CA SER A 82 15.89 14.45 17.00
C SER A 82 16.20 15.47 18.10
N HIS A 83 16.07 15.06 19.35
CA HIS A 83 16.44 15.86 20.52
C HIS A 83 17.89 16.36 20.46
N HIS A 84 18.78 15.57 19.83
CA HIS A 84 20.19 15.89 19.69
C HIS A 84 20.45 17.02 18.68
N GLY A 85 19.48 17.30 17.80
CA GLY A 85 19.66 18.24 16.69
C GLY A 85 20.77 17.81 15.74
N PHE A 86 21.27 18.78 14.98
CA PHE A 86 22.49 18.62 14.18
C PHE A 86 23.66 19.26 14.94
N VAL A 87 24.74 18.49 15.11
CA VAL A 87 25.97 18.98 15.76
C VAL A 87 26.88 19.70 14.76
N GLU A 88 26.74 19.38 13.48
CA GLU A 88 27.49 19.89 12.34
C GLU A 88 26.54 20.52 11.30
N ASP A 89 27.08 21.29 10.35
CA ASP A 89 26.27 21.89 9.28
C ASP A 89 25.51 20.80 8.51
N PRO A 90 24.16 20.79 8.54
CA PRO A 90 23.38 19.72 7.92
C PRO A 90 23.64 19.64 6.43
N VAL A 91 23.81 20.79 5.77
CA VAL A 91 24.07 20.83 4.32
C VAL A 91 25.42 20.17 4.01
N ALA A 92 26.49 20.52 4.72
CA ALA A 92 27.79 19.88 4.59
C ALA A 92 27.75 18.37 4.90
N PHE A 93 27.08 17.96 5.99
CA PHE A 93 26.95 16.55 6.37
C PHE A 93 26.30 15.74 5.26
N PHE A 94 25.12 16.15 4.80
CA PHE A 94 24.38 15.44 3.76
C PHE A 94 25.10 15.48 2.40
N ASN A 95 25.73 16.60 2.06
CA ASN A 95 26.54 16.72 0.84
C ASN A 95 27.73 15.75 0.85
N SER A 96 28.41 15.58 2.00
CA SER A 96 29.51 14.61 2.13
C SER A 96 29.07 13.15 1.94
N HIS A 97 27.77 12.88 2.06
CA HIS A 97 27.15 11.57 1.84
C HIS A 97 26.37 11.49 0.50
N GLY A 98 26.59 12.43 -0.42
CA GLY A 98 26.02 12.39 -1.77
C GLY A 98 24.59 12.90 -1.89
N ILE A 99 24.07 13.60 -0.87
CA ILE A 99 22.74 14.23 -0.91
C ILE A 99 22.93 15.73 -1.21
N PRO A 100 22.45 16.23 -2.36
CA PRO A 100 22.65 17.62 -2.74
C PRO A 100 21.80 18.57 -1.88
N ALA A 101 22.26 19.82 -1.74
CA ALA A 101 21.67 20.81 -0.85
C ALA A 101 20.19 21.09 -1.13
N ASP A 102 19.72 20.99 -2.37
CA ASP A 102 18.31 21.17 -2.75
C ASP A 102 17.39 20.07 -2.23
N LYS A 103 17.95 18.93 -1.80
CA LYS A 103 17.24 17.80 -1.18
C LYS A 103 17.31 17.83 0.34
N VAL A 104 18.18 18.66 0.92
CA VAL A 104 18.26 18.86 2.36
C VAL A 104 17.18 19.85 2.76
N ARG A 105 16.16 19.38 3.47
CA ARG A 105 15.11 20.23 4.06
C ARG A 105 15.32 20.27 5.56
N ILE A 106 15.73 21.43 6.06
CA ILE A 106 15.99 21.74 7.47
C ILE A 106 14.94 22.72 7.95
#